data_AF-A0A347TIT7-F1
#
_entry.id   AF-A0A347TIT7-F1
#
_cell.length_a   1.000
_cell.length_b   1.000
_cell.length_c   1.000
_cell.angle_alpha   90.00
_cell.angle_beta   90.00
_cell.angle_gamma   90.00
#
_symmetry.space_group_name_H-M   'P 1'
#
loop_
_entity.id
_entity.type
_entity.pdbx_description
1 polymer ?
#
loop_
_entity_poly.entity_id
_entity_poly.type
_entity_poly.pdbx_seq_one_letter_code
_entity_poly.pdbx_strand_id
1 'polypeptide(L)'
;MKKYEYKIIATRQLTGYAGKDKYINVYRFPIFKEFYDLKKTHSYDTVKIEIVDYILGSFEVDLKQQHKQPEFWLKNLGKYIIRTNMQPGDIVTLTILIDGSNNYSFFIKSDRYFKYLLERHNTEINKYRLLIENPNKNTSESITNNTENFLYKFDVYKSDSELKFSNEVKDFTVWEYNGNGGKYLGIPFHIDKVEEFNELEEIL
;
A
#
# COMPACT_ATOMS: atom_id res chain seq x y z
N MET A 1 24.59 -15.17 -0.96
CA MET A 1 23.25 -14.81 -0.45
C MET A 1 22.66 -13.76 -1.38
N LYS A 2 21.49 -14.02 -1.97
CA LYS A 2 20.78 -13.06 -2.82
C LYS A 2 19.72 -12.34 -1.97
N LYS A 3 19.54 -11.04 -2.18
CA LYS A 3 18.52 -10.22 -1.50
C LYS A 3 17.60 -9.60 -2.56
N TYR A 4 16.29 -9.73 -2.36
CA TYR A 4 15.25 -9.04 -3.11
C TYR A 4 14.46 -8.16 -2.15
N GLU A 5 14.13 -6.94 -2.57
CA GLU A 5 13.37 -5.97 -1.79
C GLU A 5 12.26 -5.40 -2.68
N TYR A 6 11.02 -5.50 -2.22
CA TYR A 6 9.84 -4.98 -2.89
C TYR A 6 9.13 -4.04 -1.93
N LYS A 7 8.84 -2.83 -2.40
CA LYS A 7 8.04 -1.87 -1.66
C LYS A 7 6.65 -1.80 -2.28
N ILE A 8 5.66 -1.55 -1.44
CA ILE A 8 4.25 -1.65 -1.77
C ILE A 8 3.50 -0.61 -0.97
N ILE A 9 2.63 0.16 -1.63
CA ILE A 9 1.78 1.11 -0.92
C ILE A 9 0.55 0.37 -0.40
N ALA A 10 0.33 0.44 0.91
CA ALA A 10 -0.86 -0.09 1.53
C ALA A 10 -2.09 0.66 0.98
N THR A 11 -2.95 -0.04 0.24
CA THR A 11 -4.22 0.52 -0.22
C THR A 11 -5.30 0.34 0.85
N ARG A 12 -6.51 0.86 0.59
CA ARG A 12 -7.68 0.58 1.45
C ARG A 12 -7.94 -0.91 1.64
N GLN A 13 -7.65 -1.73 0.62
CA GLN A 13 -7.85 -3.18 0.66
C GLN A 13 -6.89 -3.88 1.63
N LEU A 14 -5.63 -3.43 1.69
CA LEU A 14 -4.61 -3.98 2.59
C LEU A 14 -4.72 -3.44 4.04
N THR A 15 -5.67 -2.56 4.34
CA THR A 15 -5.71 -1.88 5.65
C THR A 15 -7.02 -2.19 6.37
N GLY A 16 -7.15 -1.72 7.62
CA GLY A 16 -8.38 -1.88 8.40
C GLY A 16 -9.65 -1.27 7.77
N TYR A 17 -9.53 -0.54 6.66
CA TYR A 17 -10.61 0.16 5.97
C TYR A 17 -11.42 -0.68 4.96
N ALA A 18 -11.00 -1.92 4.68
CA ALA A 18 -11.73 -2.86 3.83
C ALA A 18 -12.25 -4.09 4.63
N GLY A 19 -12.99 -4.98 3.97
CA GLY A 19 -13.55 -6.22 4.54
C GLY A 19 -12.51 -7.17 5.15
N LYS A 20 -12.95 -8.31 5.69
CA LYS A 20 -12.10 -9.21 6.51
C LYS A 20 -10.86 -9.73 5.79
N ASP A 21 -10.93 -9.93 4.48
CA ASP A 21 -9.84 -10.49 3.70
C ASP A 21 -8.79 -9.43 3.41
N LYS A 22 -7.57 -9.67 3.92
CA LYS A 22 -6.40 -8.83 3.71
C LYS A 22 -5.36 -9.58 2.91
N TYR A 23 -4.95 -9.00 1.79
CA TYR A 23 -4.04 -9.64 0.86
C TYR A 23 -3.13 -8.65 0.15
N ILE A 24 -1.98 -9.16 -0.29
CA ILE A 24 -1.04 -8.46 -1.17
C ILE A 24 -0.96 -9.28 -2.46
N ASN A 25 -1.26 -8.67 -3.61
CA ASN A 25 -0.93 -9.27 -4.90
C ASN A 25 0.58 -9.16 -5.12
N VAL A 26 1.24 -10.29 -5.25
CA VAL A 26 2.68 -10.43 -5.46
C VAL A 26 2.99 -10.98 -6.85
N TYR A 27 2.02 -11.01 -7.76
CA TYR A 27 2.19 -11.54 -9.12
C TYR A 27 3.36 -10.89 -9.86
N ARG A 28 3.52 -9.57 -9.71
CA ARG A 28 4.58 -8.79 -10.36
C ARG A 28 5.97 -9.06 -9.78
N PHE A 29 6.09 -9.87 -8.73
CA PHE A 29 7.36 -10.19 -8.06
C PHE A 29 7.76 -11.63 -8.43
N PRO A 30 8.63 -11.83 -9.43
CA PRO A 30 8.89 -13.16 -10.00
C PRO A 30 9.35 -14.20 -8.97
N ILE A 31 10.00 -13.74 -7.89
CA ILE A 31 10.52 -14.59 -6.85
C ILE A 31 9.43 -15.35 -6.07
N PHE A 32 8.22 -14.78 -5.94
CA PHE A 32 7.11 -15.48 -5.30
C PHE A 32 6.62 -16.64 -6.14
N LYS A 33 6.58 -16.47 -7.47
CA LYS A 33 6.27 -17.57 -8.39
C LYS A 33 7.33 -18.67 -8.31
N GLU A 34 8.60 -18.30 -8.32
CA GLU A 34 9.72 -19.24 -8.19
C GLU A 34 9.61 -20.07 -6.90
N PHE A 35 9.42 -19.40 -5.76
CA PHE A 35 9.23 -20.05 -4.48
C PHE A 35 7.99 -20.96 -4.47
N TYR A 36 6.88 -20.49 -5.02
CA TYR A 36 5.64 -21.28 -5.11
C TYR A 36 5.84 -22.56 -5.92
N ASP A 37 6.48 -22.47 -7.07
CA ASP A 37 6.73 -23.62 -7.95
C ASP A 37 7.65 -24.65 -7.29
N LEU A 38 8.56 -24.23 -6.40
CA LEU A 38 9.43 -25.12 -5.62
C LEU A 38 8.71 -25.84 -4.47
N LYS A 39 7.63 -25.25 -3.93
CA LYS A 39 6.97 -25.74 -2.71
C LYS A 39 5.62 -26.40 -2.95
N LYS A 40 4.95 -26.09 -4.07
CA LYS A 40 3.66 -26.70 -4.41
C LYS A 40 3.81 -28.20 -4.64
N THR A 41 2.84 -28.98 -4.20
CA THR A 41 2.76 -30.41 -4.52
C THR A 41 1.85 -30.65 -5.73
N HIS A 42 0.82 -29.82 -5.88
CA HIS A 42 -0.14 -29.81 -6.97
C HIS A 42 -0.38 -28.39 -7.48
N SER A 43 -1.01 -28.28 -8.66
CA SER A 43 -1.42 -26.97 -9.19
C SER A 43 -2.53 -26.38 -8.31
N TYR A 44 -2.43 -25.08 -8.00
CA TYR A 44 -3.35 -24.33 -7.12
C TYR A 44 -3.28 -24.62 -5.62
N ASP A 45 -2.23 -25.29 -5.16
CA ASP A 45 -1.96 -25.43 -3.73
C ASP A 45 -1.84 -24.07 -3.04
N THR A 46 -2.16 -24.06 -1.75
CA THR A 46 -1.80 -22.94 -0.88
C THR A 46 -0.45 -23.27 -0.26
N VAL A 47 0.56 -22.45 -0.54
CA VAL A 47 1.89 -22.60 0.05
C VAL A 47 1.96 -21.70 1.28
N LYS A 48 2.19 -22.30 2.44
CA LYS A 48 2.40 -21.57 3.70
C LYS A 48 3.80 -20.94 3.71
N ILE A 49 3.86 -19.67 4.07
CA ILE A 49 5.11 -18.92 4.21
C ILE A 49 5.18 -18.40 5.63
N GLU A 50 6.26 -18.73 6.32
CA GLU A 50 6.63 -18.01 7.54
C GLU A 50 7.30 -16.69 7.16
N ILE A 51 6.70 -15.58 7.58
CA ILE A 51 7.23 -14.23 7.42
C ILE A 51 7.67 -13.72 8.79
N VAL A 52 8.85 -13.12 8.82
CA VAL A 52 9.41 -12.48 10.00
C VAL A 52 9.18 -10.97 9.95
N ASP A 53 8.61 -10.43 11.02
CA ASP A 53 8.52 -9.00 11.27
C ASP A 53 9.22 -8.67 12.59
N TYR A 54 9.80 -7.48 12.68
CA TYR A 54 10.52 -7.06 13.88
C TYR A 54 9.60 -6.84 15.09
N ILE A 55 8.35 -6.43 14.87
CA ILE A 55 7.38 -6.12 15.94
C ILE A 55 6.65 -7.39 16.38
N LEU A 56 6.27 -8.24 15.44
CA LEU A 56 5.40 -9.41 15.68
C LEU A 56 6.15 -10.73 15.85
N GLY A 57 7.45 -10.76 15.55
CA GLY A 57 8.17 -12.01 15.39
C GLY A 57 7.75 -12.73 14.10
N SER A 58 7.74 -14.05 14.12
CA SER A 58 7.32 -14.83 12.95
C SER A 58 5.82 -15.11 12.94
N PHE A 59 5.23 -15.09 11.74
CA PHE A 59 3.84 -15.45 11.53
C PHE A 59 3.65 -16.08 10.15
N GLU A 60 2.60 -16.88 10.01
CA GLU A 60 2.30 -17.60 8.78
C GLU A 60 1.33 -16.81 7.90
N VAL A 61 1.62 -16.79 6.60
CA VAL A 61 0.74 -16.30 5.55
C VAL A 61 0.57 -17.36 4.47
N ASP A 62 -0.50 -17.22 3.69
CA ASP A 62 -0.80 -18.12 2.58
C ASP A 62 -0.37 -17.48 1.26
N LEU A 63 0.56 -18.09 0.53
CA LEU A 63 0.82 -17.78 -0.88
C LEU A 63 -0.08 -18.66 -1.75
N LYS A 64 -1.01 -18.03 -2.47
CA LYS A 64 -1.99 -18.74 -3.29
C LYS A 64 -2.04 -18.20 -4.71
N GLN A 65 -1.97 -19.11 -5.67
CA GLN A 65 -2.28 -18.81 -7.07
C GLN A 65 -3.80 -18.78 -7.29
N GLN A 66 -4.32 -17.75 -7.94
CA GLN A 66 -5.74 -17.68 -8.27
C GLN A 66 -6.11 -18.66 -9.40
N HIS A 67 -7.28 -19.29 -9.30
CA HIS A 67 -7.73 -20.22 -10.33
C HIS A 67 -7.93 -19.47 -11.66
N LYS A 68 -7.39 -20.01 -12.77
CA LYS A 68 -7.46 -19.47 -14.16
C LYS A 68 -6.66 -18.20 -14.47
N GLN A 69 -5.98 -17.58 -13.51
CA GLN A 69 -5.12 -16.41 -13.77
C GLN A 69 -3.75 -16.61 -13.13
N PRO A 70 -2.67 -16.04 -13.70
CA PRO A 70 -1.33 -16.17 -13.13
C PRO A 70 -1.14 -15.33 -11.85
N GLU A 71 -2.20 -14.77 -11.28
CA GLU A 71 -2.14 -13.92 -10.10
C GLU A 71 -1.73 -14.70 -8.84
N PHE A 72 -0.81 -14.13 -8.07
CA PHE A 72 -0.34 -14.67 -6.80
C PHE A 72 -0.68 -13.72 -5.68
N TRP A 73 -1.26 -14.25 -4.60
CA TRP A 73 -1.72 -13.46 -3.47
C TRP A 73 -1.10 -13.98 -2.19
N LEU A 74 -0.47 -13.09 -1.41
CA LEU A 74 -0.21 -13.32 0.01
C LEU A 74 -1.48 -13.01 0.80
N LYS A 75 -2.03 -13.99 1.50
CA LYS A 75 -3.27 -13.87 2.28
C LYS A 75 -3.04 -14.08 3.76
N ASN A 76 -4.07 -13.86 4.58
CA ASN A 76 -4.06 -13.96 6.04
C ASN A 76 -3.20 -12.90 6.75
N LEU A 77 -3.04 -11.73 6.15
CA LEU A 77 -2.28 -10.61 6.72
C LEU A 77 -3.01 -9.86 7.84
N GLY A 78 -4.24 -10.27 8.20
CA GLY A 78 -5.10 -9.53 9.12
C GLY A 78 -4.47 -9.24 10.49
N LYS A 79 -3.78 -10.22 11.08
CA LYS A 79 -3.08 -10.03 12.37
C LYS A 79 -1.97 -9.00 12.26
N TYR A 80 -1.18 -9.06 11.18
CA TYR A 80 -0.10 -8.13 10.90
C TYR A 80 -0.63 -6.70 10.79
N ILE A 81 -1.64 -6.50 9.95
CA ILE A 81 -2.26 -5.19 9.69
C ILE A 81 -2.85 -4.56 10.96
N ILE A 82 -3.53 -5.35 11.79
CA ILE A 82 -4.09 -4.87 13.06
C ILE A 82 -2.97 -4.41 14.00
N ARG A 83 -1.90 -5.19 14.10
CA ARG A 83 -0.82 -4.96 15.07
C ARG A 83 0.13 -3.83 14.68
N THR A 84 0.36 -3.63 13.38
CA THR A 84 1.11 -2.48 12.87
C THR A 84 0.25 -1.22 12.78
N ASN A 85 -1.04 -1.31 13.07
CA ASN A 85 -2.02 -0.24 12.86
C ASN A 85 -1.89 0.37 11.45
N MET A 86 -1.78 -0.50 10.43
CA MET A 86 -1.48 -0.11 9.06
C MET A 86 -2.60 0.76 8.48
N GLN A 87 -2.20 1.88 7.88
CA GLN A 87 -3.07 2.87 7.27
C GLN A 87 -2.82 2.92 5.76
N PRO A 88 -3.82 3.31 4.94
CA PRO A 88 -3.55 3.51 3.53
C PRO A 88 -2.49 4.61 3.33
N GLY A 89 -1.54 4.35 2.43
CA GLY A 89 -0.35 5.18 2.23
C GLY A 89 0.89 4.73 3.00
N ASP A 90 0.76 3.82 3.98
CA ASP A 90 1.93 3.18 4.60
C ASP A 90 2.69 2.34 3.55
N ILE A 91 4.03 2.37 3.62
CA ILE A 91 4.91 1.60 2.73
C ILE A 91 5.21 0.25 3.38
N VAL A 92 4.74 -0.82 2.76
CA VAL A 92 5.05 -2.20 3.12
C VAL A 92 6.26 -2.64 2.33
N THR A 93 7.34 -2.98 3.02
CA THR A 93 8.55 -3.55 2.41
C THR A 93 8.60 -5.05 2.66
N LEU A 94 8.59 -5.84 1.59
CA LEU A 94 8.86 -7.27 1.60
C LEU A 94 10.33 -7.51 1.23
N THR A 95 11.09 -8.14 2.12
CA THR A 95 12.47 -8.55 1.86
C THR A 95 12.56 -10.06 1.79
N ILE A 96 13.24 -10.58 0.78
CA ILE A 96 13.45 -12.02 0.58
C ILE A 96 14.94 -12.29 0.48
N LEU A 97 15.45 -13.15 1.35
CA LEU A 97 16.82 -13.62 1.33
C LEU A 97 16.87 -15.06 0.84
N ILE A 98 17.80 -15.35 -0.06
CA ILE A 98 18.05 -16.70 -0.57
C ILE A 98 19.50 -17.07 -0.27
N ASP A 99 19.69 -18.15 0.47
CA ASP A 99 21.02 -18.66 0.81
C ASP A 99 21.62 -19.50 -0.34
N GLY A 100 22.82 -20.05 -0.12
CA GLY A 100 23.50 -20.89 -1.12
C GLY A 100 22.84 -22.25 -1.36
N SER A 101 21.88 -22.63 -0.53
CA SER A 101 21.13 -23.89 -0.58
C SER A 101 19.69 -23.71 -1.06
N ASN A 102 19.36 -22.53 -1.61
CA ASN A 102 18.00 -22.15 -2.02
C ASN A 102 16.98 -22.20 -0.87
N ASN A 103 17.40 -21.93 0.37
CA ASN A 103 16.46 -21.64 1.44
C ASN A 103 16.04 -20.18 1.37
N TYR A 104 14.73 -19.95 1.49
CA TYR A 104 14.13 -18.63 1.41
C TYR A 104 13.78 -18.15 2.82
N SER A 105 14.15 -16.93 3.15
CA SER A 105 13.71 -16.24 4.35
C SER A 105 12.93 -14.99 3.96
N PHE A 106 11.70 -14.88 4.45
CA PHE A 106 10.80 -13.79 4.13
C PHE A 106 10.69 -12.85 5.32
N PHE A 107 10.83 -11.56 5.04
CA PHE A 107 10.70 -10.50 6.02
C PHE A 107 9.70 -9.47 5.52
N ILE A 108 8.97 -8.87 6.45
CA ILE A 108 8.05 -7.77 6.17
C ILE A 108 8.31 -6.64 7.16
N LYS A 109 8.13 -5.41 6.67
CA LYS A 109 8.13 -4.20 7.48
C LYS A 109 7.06 -3.25 6.95
N SER A 110 6.44 -2.47 7.83
CA SER A 110 5.56 -1.37 7.45
C SER A 110 6.13 -0.08 7.99
N ASP A 111 6.34 0.89 7.11
CA ASP A 111 6.83 2.22 7.46
C ASP A 111 5.79 3.27 7.05
N ARG A 112 5.66 4.31 7.86
CA ARG A 112 4.77 5.41 7.59
C ARG A 112 5.59 6.65 7.23
N TYR A 113 5.70 6.93 5.93
CA TYR A 113 6.43 8.10 5.44
C TYR A 113 5.52 9.31 5.20
N PHE A 114 4.32 9.07 4.68
CA PHE A 114 3.39 10.12 4.30
C PHE A 114 2.21 10.22 5.26
N LYS A 115 1.89 11.44 5.66
CA LYS A 115 0.69 11.80 6.39
C LYS A 115 -0.53 11.78 5.48
N TYR A 116 -0.39 12.30 4.25
CA TYR A 116 -1.44 12.28 3.24
C TYR A 116 -0.90 11.73 1.93
N LEU A 117 -1.72 10.94 1.26
CA LEU A 117 -1.48 10.52 -0.12
C LEU A 117 -2.60 11.09 -0.99
N LEU A 118 -2.21 11.78 -2.05
CA LEU A 118 -3.11 12.40 -3.00
C LEU A 118 -3.01 11.70 -4.35
N GLU A 119 -4.13 11.51 -5.01
CA GLU A 119 -4.23 10.98 -6.37
C GLU A 119 -4.72 12.07 -7.30
N ARG A 120 -4.04 12.28 -8.43
CA ARG A 120 -4.39 13.25 -9.44
C ARG A 120 -5.61 12.79 -10.22
N HIS A 121 -6.47 13.73 -10.58
CA HIS A 121 -7.57 13.50 -11.48
C HIS A 121 -7.04 13.10 -12.86
N ASN A 122 -7.73 12.18 -13.53
CA ASN A 122 -7.24 11.60 -14.79
C ASN A 122 -7.15 12.63 -15.92
N THR A 123 -8.01 13.65 -15.91
CA THR A 123 -8.14 14.62 -17.00
C THR A 123 -7.96 16.07 -16.57
N GLU A 124 -8.03 16.36 -15.27
CA GLU A 124 -7.93 17.74 -14.77
C GLU A 124 -6.54 17.94 -14.16
N ILE A 125 -5.77 18.82 -14.81
CA ILE A 125 -4.40 19.13 -14.42
C ILE A 125 -4.41 19.73 -13.02
N ASN A 126 -3.45 19.30 -12.19
CA ASN A 126 -3.23 19.80 -10.82
C ASN A 126 -4.37 19.59 -9.83
N LYS A 127 -5.41 18.84 -10.19
CA LYS A 127 -6.49 18.49 -9.28
C LYS A 127 -6.28 17.11 -8.69
N TYR A 128 -6.48 17.00 -7.39
CA TYR A 128 -6.19 15.82 -6.62
C TYR A 128 -7.33 15.49 -5.66
N ARG A 129 -7.45 14.23 -5.26
CA ARG A 129 -8.21 13.82 -4.08
C ARG A 129 -7.29 13.24 -3.03
N LEU A 130 -7.69 13.33 -1.76
CA LEU A 130 -7.10 12.49 -0.72
C LEU A 130 -7.55 11.05 -0.93
N LEU A 131 -6.63 10.08 -0.90
CA LEU A 131 -7.01 8.66 -0.88
C LEU A 131 -7.83 8.28 0.38
N ILE A 132 -7.72 9.09 1.43
CA ILE A 132 -8.52 8.98 2.65
C ILE A 132 -9.04 10.38 3.08
N GLU A 133 -10.27 10.72 2.68
CA GLU A 133 -10.90 11.98 3.11
C GLU A 133 -11.52 11.93 4.51
N ASN A 134 -11.95 10.74 4.95
CA ASN A 134 -12.71 10.54 6.18
C ASN A 134 -12.28 9.25 6.87
N PRO A 135 -11.15 9.24 7.59
CA PRO A 135 -10.75 8.07 8.36
C PRO A 135 -11.76 7.80 9.48
N ASN A 136 -11.83 6.55 9.90
CA ASN A 136 -12.72 6.13 10.97
C ASN A 136 -12.26 6.80 12.30
N LYS A 137 -13.18 7.29 13.13
CA LYS A 137 -12.84 8.08 14.35
C LYS A 137 -11.95 7.34 15.36
N ASN A 138 -11.83 6.02 15.23
CA ASN A 138 -11.02 5.16 16.09
C ASN A 138 -9.56 4.98 15.61
N THR A 139 -9.16 5.56 14.47
CA THR A 139 -7.77 5.58 13.98
C THR A 139 -7.18 6.97 14.22
N SER A 140 -6.90 7.27 15.49
CA SER A 140 -6.82 8.63 16.06
C SER A 140 -5.52 9.42 15.85
N GLU A 141 -4.67 9.11 14.87
CA GLU A 141 -3.36 9.80 14.78
C GLU A 141 -2.93 10.28 13.39
N SER A 142 -3.37 9.66 12.30
CA SER A 142 -2.79 9.95 10.96
C SER A 142 -3.39 11.16 10.25
N ILE A 143 -4.62 11.56 10.57
CA ILE A 143 -5.34 12.64 9.88
C ILE A 143 -5.86 13.60 10.93
N THR A 144 -5.30 14.81 10.94
CA THR A 144 -5.65 15.86 11.89
C THR A 144 -6.98 16.51 11.55
N ASN A 145 -7.71 17.03 12.54
CA ASN A 145 -8.88 17.91 12.37
C ASN A 145 -8.57 19.24 11.62
N ASN A 146 -7.39 19.35 11.02
CA ASN A 146 -6.86 20.55 10.40
C ASN A 146 -6.13 20.23 9.07
N THR A 147 -6.67 19.27 8.31
CA THR A 147 -6.09 18.81 7.03
C THR A 147 -5.78 19.97 6.09
N GLU A 148 -6.69 20.93 5.96
CA GLU A 148 -6.52 22.11 5.09
C GLU A 148 -5.29 22.96 5.47
N ASN A 149 -5.19 23.41 6.72
CA ASN A 149 -4.03 24.19 7.16
C ASN A 149 -2.72 23.39 7.12
N PHE A 150 -2.78 22.05 7.21
CA PHE A 150 -1.59 21.23 7.07
C PHE A 150 -1.13 21.18 5.61
N LEU A 151 -2.03 20.85 4.70
CA LEU A 151 -1.77 20.77 3.26
C LEU A 151 -1.35 22.11 2.66
N TYR A 152 -1.88 23.22 3.19
CA TYR A 152 -1.47 24.57 2.81
C TYR A 152 0.05 24.80 2.94
N LYS A 153 0.72 24.17 3.90
CA LYS A 153 2.18 24.29 4.10
C LYS A 153 3.01 23.68 2.96
N PHE A 154 2.35 22.90 2.11
CA PHE A 154 2.95 22.17 0.99
C PHE A 154 2.39 22.65 -0.36
N ASP A 155 1.81 23.85 -0.40
CA ASP A 155 1.18 24.42 -1.60
C ASP A 155 0.03 23.56 -2.17
N VAL A 156 -0.67 22.85 -1.28
CA VAL A 156 -1.87 22.07 -1.61
C VAL A 156 -3.09 22.76 -0.99
N TYR A 157 -4.00 23.22 -1.83
CA TYR A 157 -5.13 24.08 -1.47
C TYR A 157 -6.44 23.36 -1.70
N LYS A 158 -7.42 23.54 -0.82
CA LYS A 158 -8.76 23.01 -1.05
C LYS A 158 -9.43 23.82 -2.16
N SER A 159 -10.01 23.14 -3.14
CA SER A 159 -10.85 23.77 -4.18
C SER A 159 -12.31 23.81 -3.70
N ASP A 160 -13.09 24.76 -4.22
CA ASP A 160 -14.55 24.81 -3.99
C ASP A 160 -15.33 23.79 -4.83
N SER A 161 -14.61 22.91 -5.55
CA SER A 161 -15.18 21.89 -6.42
C SER A 161 -15.16 20.49 -5.79
N GLU A 162 -16.13 19.68 -6.21
CA GLU A 162 -16.11 18.24 -6.00
C GLU A 162 -16.09 17.53 -7.36
N LEU A 163 -15.29 16.46 -7.49
CA LEU A 163 -15.11 15.73 -8.74
C LEU A 163 -15.17 14.22 -8.52
N LYS A 164 -15.58 13.48 -9.56
CA LYS A 164 -15.49 12.03 -9.60
C LYS A 164 -14.10 11.60 -10.02
N PHE A 165 -13.54 10.64 -9.31
CA PHE A 165 -12.26 10.05 -9.69
C PHE A 165 -12.51 8.66 -10.29
N SER A 166 -12.04 8.44 -11.52
CA SER A 166 -12.24 7.18 -12.25
C SER A 166 -13.74 6.81 -12.37
N ASN A 167 -14.08 5.51 -12.28
CA ASN A 167 -15.47 5.02 -12.38
C ASN A 167 -16.24 5.09 -11.06
N GLU A 168 -15.81 5.92 -10.12
CA GLU A 168 -16.43 5.99 -8.81
C GLU A 168 -17.77 6.72 -8.84
N VAL A 169 -18.72 6.23 -8.04
CA VAL A 169 -20.10 6.72 -8.07
C VAL A 169 -20.25 8.06 -7.35
N LYS A 170 -19.38 8.34 -6.37
CA LYS A 170 -19.44 9.52 -5.50
C LYS A 170 -18.44 10.60 -5.93
N ASP A 171 -18.77 11.83 -5.55
CA ASP A 171 -17.88 12.98 -5.69
C ASP A 171 -16.90 13.05 -4.50
N PHE A 172 -15.74 13.67 -4.75
CA PHE A 172 -14.64 13.83 -3.81
C PHE A 172 -14.28 15.30 -3.68
N THR A 173 -13.85 15.71 -2.49
CA THR A 173 -13.24 17.03 -2.27
C THR A 173 -11.98 17.15 -3.12
N VAL A 174 -11.91 18.21 -3.90
CA VAL A 174 -10.76 18.50 -4.76
C VAL A 174 -9.73 19.33 -4.01
N TRP A 175 -8.47 18.97 -4.24
CA TRP A 175 -7.28 19.68 -3.79
C TRP A 175 -6.46 20.10 -5.01
N GLU A 176 -5.97 21.32 -5.02
CA GLU A 176 -5.15 21.89 -6.08
C GLU A 176 -3.70 22.00 -5.62
N TYR A 177 -2.75 21.58 -6.47
CA TYR A 177 -1.31 21.65 -6.18
C TYR A 177 -0.57 22.38 -7.30
N ASN A 178 0.22 23.38 -6.93
CA ASN A 178 0.88 24.29 -7.87
C ASN A 178 2.29 23.83 -8.33
N GLY A 179 2.70 22.59 -8.03
CA GLY A 179 4.00 22.03 -8.42
C GLY A 179 4.03 21.35 -9.80
N ASN A 180 5.06 20.52 -10.05
CA ASN A 180 5.27 19.81 -11.33
C ASN A 180 4.19 18.74 -11.59
N GLY A 181 3.53 18.28 -10.53
CA GLY A 181 2.24 17.61 -10.56
C GLY A 181 2.27 16.15 -11.03
N GLY A 182 3.03 15.27 -10.35
CA GLY A 182 2.95 13.81 -10.55
C GLY A 182 1.53 13.22 -10.46
N LYS A 183 1.34 11.97 -10.93
CA LYS A 183 0.05 11.25 -10.82
C LYS A 183 -0.40 11.13 -9.37
N TYR A 184 0.53 11.08 -8.44
CA TYR A 184 0.27 11.04 -7.02
C TYR A 184 1.24 11.94 -6.27
N LEU A 185 0.81 12.43 -5.10
CA LEU A 185 1.62 13.23 -4.18
C LEU A 185 1.63 12.59 -2.80
N GLY A 186 2.82 12.49 -2.22
CA GLY A 186 3.05 12.07 -0.85
C GLY A 186 3.39 13.30 0.00
N ILE A 187 2.56 13.57 1.00
CA ILE A 187 2.76 14.67 1.94
C ILE A 187 3.33 14.09 3.23
N PRO A 188 4.58 14.42 3.61
CA PRO A 188 5.21 13.89 4.81
C PRO A 188 4.58 14.43 6.11
N PHE A 189 4.90 13.80 7.24
CA PHE A 189 4.47 14.27 8.57
C PHE A 189 5.17 15.55 9.03
N HIS A 190 6.40 15.77 8.55
CA HIS A 190 7.23 16.92 8.85
C HIS A 190 7.28 17.89 7.67
N ILE A 191 7.83 19.09 7.87
CA ILE A 191 7.94 20.15 6.86
C ILE A 191 9.10 19.83 5.90
N ASP A 192 9.06 18.65 5.32
CA ASP A 192 9.92 18.24 4.22
C ASP A 192 9.24 18.60 2.89
N LYS A 193 9.82 18.19 1.77
CA LYS A 193 9.22 18.45 0.45
C LYS A 193 8.12 17.43 0.14
N VAL A 194 7.18 17.84 -0.71
CA VAL A 194 6.22 16.93 -1.34
C VAL A 194 6.97 15.93 -2.22
N GLU A 195 6.65 14.65 -2.10
CA GLU A 195 7.15 13.62 -3.00
C GLU A 195 6.15 13.37 -4.13
N GLU A 196 6.61 13.48 -5.39
CA GLU A 196 5.77 13.28 -6.57
C GLU A 196 6.11 11.95 -7.24
N PHE A 197 5.10 11.15 -7.60
CA PHE A 197 5.29 9.85 -8.23
C PHE A 197 4.24 9.58 -9.30
N ASN A 198 4.64 8.82 -10.33
CA ASN A 198 3.77 8.49 -11.46
C ASN A 198 2.93 7.24 -11.22
N GLU A 199 3.33 6.40 -10.28
CA GLU A 199 2.67 5.15 -9.95
C GLU A 199 2.71 4.98 -8.43
N LEU A 200 1.60 4.50 -7.85
CA LEU A 200 1.71 3.82 -6.58
C LEU A 200 2.43 2.50 -6.86
N GLU A 201 3.28 2.02 -5.95
CA GLU A 201 3.63 0.61 -5.96
C GLU A 201 2.36 -0.18 -5.64
N GLU A 202 1.57 -0.44 -6.68
CA GLU A 202 0.24 -1.02 -6.59
C GLU A 202 0.34 -2.52 -6.31
N ILE A 203 -0.47 -2.94 -5.35
CA ILE A 203 -1.16 -4.23 -5.42
C ILE A 203 -2.29 -4.04 -6.43
N LEU A 204 -2.14 -4.61 -7.62
CA LEU A 204 -3.28 -4.80 -8.54
C LEU A 204 -4.24 -5.85 -8.00
#